data_AF-T0LR67-F1
#
_entry.id   AF-T0LR67-F1
#
_cell.length_a   1.000
_cell.length_b   1.000
_cell.length_c   1.000
_cell.angle_alpha   90.00
_cell.angle_beta   90.00
_cell.angle_gamma   90.00
#
_symmetry.space_group_name_H-M   'P 1'
#
loop_
_entity.id
_entity.type
_entity.pdbx_description
1 polymer ?
#
loop_
_entity_poly.entity_id
_entity_poly.type
_entity_poly.pdbx_seq_one_letter_code
_entity_poly.pdbx_strand_id
1 'polypeptide(L)'
;MSQASATTVHPKNGVHLTLGDVKADMIADGNNAQAMAEYMRSFPVPEEQKPVAMDLDAAHLFDGVFGEGADLKAYTACFDSLSICLAKGNPWKQAIHRACQMFRKMFGGGTRQPGMMVAAALEYTLPRMSNVHAFAKKTAAKIEELGYKFALPVQTNMIVLDLAAVDIPAAAFADYCAKHRVSVFPNGRIVFHHQVTDDGVNALVAALTGLVEIGMLVLFLALRRFTEDTPEVIRVPFWADTYSAHTFADE
;
A
#
# COMPACT_ATOMS: atom_id res chain seq x y z
N MET A 1 1.95 -22.19 -17.14
CA MET A 1 2.58 -21.85 -15.84
C MET A 1 3.33 -20.54 -16.06
N SER A 2 3.04 -19.51 -15.28
CA SER A 2 3.75 -18.21 -15.37
C SER A 2 5.21 -18.44 -15.00
N GLN A 3 6.12 -18.31 -15.97
CA GLN A 3 7.56 -18.25 -15.69
C GLN A 3 7.92 -16.78 -15.55
N ALA A 4 7.69 -16.23 -14.35
CA ALA A 4 8.36 -14.99 -13.98
C ALA A 4 9.87 -15.27 -14.02
N SER A 5 10.60 -14.61 -14.92
CA SER A 5 12.06 -14.70 -14.94
C SER A 5 12.60 -13.88 -13.78
N ALA A 6 13.20 -14.57 -12.81
CA ALA A 6 14.08 -13.92 -11.84
C ALA A 6 15.42 -13.69 -12.54
N THR A 7 15.90 -12.45 -12.57
CA THR A 7 17.32 -12.20 -12.88
C THR A 7 18.12 -12.80 -11.72
N THR A 8 18.79 -13.92 -11.97
CA THR A 8 19.55 -14.62 -10.93
C THR A 8 20.83 -13.85 -10.69
N VAL A 9 20.90 -13.13 -9.56
CA VAL A 9 22.15 -12.54 -9.10
C VAL A 9 23.00 -13.67 -8.54
N HIS A 10 24.16 -13.91 -9.16
CA HIS A 10 25.11 -14.90 -8.67
C HIS A 10 25.96 -14.26 -7.57
N PRO A 11 26.00 -14.82 -6.35
CA PRO A 11 26.82 -14.26 -5.29
C PRO A 11 28.30 -14.33 -5.67
N LYS A 12 29.02 -13.21 -5.61
CA LYS A 12 30.46 -13.17 -5.97
C LYS A 12 31.31 -14.10 -5.12
N ASN A 13 30.89 -14.34 -3.88
CA ASN A 13 31.55 -15.27 -2.97
C ASN A 13 31.18 -16.74 -3.22
N GLY A 14 30.24 -17.04 -4.13
CA GLY A 14 29.77 -18.39 -4.45
C GLY A 14 28.93 -19.06 -3.37
N VAL A 15 28.64 -18.39 -2.25
CA VAL A 15 27.99 -18.96 -1.06
C VAL A 15 26.66 -18.27 -0.75
N HIS A 16 26.63 -16.95 -0.69
CA HIS A 16 25.43 -16.18 -0.33
C HIS A 16 25.48 -14.77 -0.91
N LEU A 17 24.30 -14.23 -1.26
CA LEU A 17 24.17 -12.87 -1.77
C LEU A 17 24.62 -11.85 -0.73
N THR A 18 25.56 -10.99 -1.13
CA THR A 18 25.97 -9.85 -0.31
C THR A 18 25.18 -8.61 -0.70
N LEU A 19 25.10 -7.62 0.20
CA LEU A 19 24.52 -6.31 -0.12
C LEU A 19 25.21 -5.65 -1.33
N GLY A 20 26.51 -5.93 -1.52
CA GLY A 20 27.28 -5.44 -2.67
C GLY A 20 26.84 -6.09 -3.98
N ASP A 21 26.55 -7.39 -3.99
CA ASP A 21 26.02 -8.10 -5.15
C ASP A 21 24.64 -7.55 -5.53
N VAL A 22 23.76 -7.39 -4.52
CA VAL A 22 22.42 -6.83 -4.75
C VAL A 22 22.50 -5.41 -5.32
N LYS A 23 23.32 -4.52 -4.77
CA LYS A 23 23.44 -3.14 -5.26
C LYS A 23 24.07 -3.01 -6.64
N ALA A 24 24.98 -3.92 -7.00
CA ALA A 24 25.65 -3.88 -8.30
C ALA A 24 24.74 -4.32 -9.45
N ASP A 25 23.85 -5.27 -9.18
CA ASP A 25 22.88 -5.80 -10.15
C ASP A 25 21.50 -5.15 -10.01
N MET A 26 21.33 -4.26 -9.03
CA MET A 26 20.14 -3.44 -8.86
C MET A 26 20.09 -2.39 -9.97
N ILE A 27 19.00 -2.40 -10.73
CA ILE A 27 18.71 -1.33 -11.70
C ILE A 27 18.31 -0.08 -10.90
N ALA A 28 19.32 0.73 -10.56
CA ALA A 28 19.14 1.99 -9.86
C ALA A 28 18.56 3.04 -10.82
N ASP A 29 17.38 3.55 -10.47
CA ASP A 29 16.62 4.70 -10.97
C ASP A 29 16.96 5.36 -12.33
N GLY A 30 15.87 5.63 -13.06
CA GLY A 30 15.80 5.80 -14.52
C GLY A 30 14.66 4.96 -15.15
N ASN A 31 13.93 4.23 -14.30
CA ASN A 31 12.87 3.28 -14.63
C ASN A 31 11.56 3.97 -15.00
N ASN A 32 11.48 4.55 -16.19
CA ASN A 32 10.18 4.81 -16.77
C ASN A 32 9.64 3.53 -17.43
N ALA A 33 8.31 3.42 -17.55
CA ALA A 33 7.65 2.24 -18.12
C ALA A 33 8.20 1.85 -19.50
N GLN A 34 8.65 2.83 -20.28
CA GLN A 34 9.22 2.63 -21.60
C GLN A 34 10.56 1.90 -21.53
N ALA A 35 11.51 2.38 -20.72
CA ALA A 35 12.82 1.76 -20.55
C ALA A 35 12.69 0.32 -20.03
N MET A 36 11.75 0.06 -19.12
CA MET A 36 11.48 -1.28 -18.62
C MET A 36 10.92 -2.21 -19.71
N ALA A 37 9.98 -1.71 -20.52
CA ALA A 37 9.40 -2.47 -21.63
C ALA A 37 10.43 -2.76 -22.73
N GLU A 38 11.27 -1.78 -23.08
CA GLU A 38 12.36 -1.92 -24.05
C GLU A 38 13.40 -2.93 -23.56
N TYR A 39 13.81 -2.85 -22.29
CA TYR A 39 14.72 -3.82 -21.69
C TYR A 39 14.16 -5.24 -21.72
N MET A 40 12.91 -5.44 -21.31
CA MET A 40 12.29 -6.76 -21.33
C MET A 40 12.12 -7.32 -22.75
N ARG A 41 11.84 -6.47 -23.74
CA ARG A 41 11.75 -6.88 -25.14
C ARG A 41 13.12 -7.10 -25.80
N SER A 42 14.21 -6.65 -25.19
CA SER A 42 15.57 -6.88 -25.68
C SER A 42 16.08 -8.30 -25.46
N PHE A 43 15.42 -9.08 -24.59
CA PHE A 43 15.80 -10.47 -24.36
C PHE A 43 15.60 -11.30 -25.63
N PRO A 44 16.59 -12.12 -26.01
CA PRO A 44 16.51 -12.92 -27.23
C PRO A 44 15.38 -13.95 -27.12
N VAL A 45 14.51 -13.96 -28.12
CA VAL A 45 13.50 -15.01 -28.36
C VAL A 45 13.81 -15.69 -29.70
N PRO A 46 13.48 -16.99 -29.88
CA PRO A 46 13.62 -17.65 -31.18
C PRO A 46 12.93 -16.86 -32.29
N GLU A 47 13.46 -16.89 -33.52
CA GLU A 47 12.96 -16.07 -34.63
C GLU A 47 11.48 -16.32 -34.96
N GLU A 48 10.95 -17.52 -34.67
CA GLU A 48 9.53 -17.84 -34.89
C GLU A 48 8.61 -17.36 -33.76
N GLN A 49 9.16 -16.84 -32.66
CA GLN A 49 8.41 -16.39 -31.49
C GLN A 49 8.28 -14.87 -31.45
N LYS A 50 7.15 -14.41 -30.92
CA LYS A 50 6.97 -12.98 -30.63
C LYS A 50 7.86 -12.56 -29.45
N PRO A 51 8.30 -11.29 -29.39
CA PRO A 51 8.93 -10.73 -28.22
C PRO A 51 8.08 -10.93 -26.95
N VAL A 52 8.73 -10.89 -25.79
CA VAL A 52 8.07 -11.03 -24.49
C VAL A 52 6.93 -10.01 -24.37
N ALA A 53 5.71 -10.52 -24.15
CA ALA A 53 4.54 -9.70 -23.95
C ALA A 53 4.56 -9.08 -22.55
N MET A 54 4.19 -7.80 -22.48
CA MET A 54 4.17 -7.02 -21.25
C MET A 54 2.73 -6.76 -20.80
N ASP A 55 2.37 -7.23 -19.60
CA ASP A 55 1.09 -6.93 -18.96
C ASP A 55 1.27 -5.92 -17.82
N LEU A 56 0.41 -4.92 -17.77
CA LEU A 56 0.36 -3.94 -16.69
C LEU A 56 -0.78 -4.26 -15.70
N ASP A 57 -0.42 -4.55 -14.45
CA ASP A 57 -1.38 -4.49 -13.34
C ASP A 57 -1.72 -3.03 -13.02
N ALA A 58 -2.69 -2.50 -13.76
CA ALA A 58 -3.15 -1.12 -13.69
C ALA A 58 -4.15 -0.89 -12.53
N ALA A 59 -4.04 -1.64 -11.43
CA ALA A 59 -4.99 -1.53 -10.33
C ALA A 59 -4.99 -0.17 -9.61
N HIS A 60 -3.90 0.58 -9.70
CA HIS A 60 -3.76 1.96 -9.22
C HIS A 60 -3.13 2.87 -10.31
N LEU A 61 -3.32 2.53 -11.58
CA LEU A 61 -2.70 3.28 -12.69
C LEU A 61 -3.06 4.77 -12.63
N PHE A 62 -4.32 5.08 -12.36
CA PHE A 62 -4.76 6.46 -12.25
C PHE A 62 -4.11 7.19 -11.07
N ASP A 63 -3.90 6.53 -9.93
CA ASP A 63 -3.19 7.13 -8.80
C ASP A 63 -1.76 7.54 -9.21
N GLY A 64 -1.02 6.63 -9.84
CA GLY A 64 0.35 6.89 -10.30
C GLY A 64 0.41 7.97 -11.38
N VAL A 65 -0.40 7.83 -12.44
CA VAL A 65 -0.40 8.77 -13.56
C VAL A 65 -0.84 10.17 -13.14
N PHE A 66 -1.87 10.31 -12.30
CA PHE A 66 -2.27 11.62 -11.78
C PHE A 66 -1.27 12.19 -10.78
N GLY A 67 -0.67 11.34 -9.93
CA GLY A 67 0.33 11.76 -8.95
C GLY A 67 1.63 12.27 -9.60
N GLU A 68 2.09 11.61 -10.67
CA GLU A 68 3.30 11.99 -11.42
C GLU A 68 3.04 13.05 -12.50
N GLY A 69 1.78 13.26 -12.90
CA GLY A 69 1.44 14.10 -14.04
C GLY A 69 1.86 13.50 -15.39
N ALA A 70 2.01 12.17 -15.46
CA ALA A 70 2.41 11.46 -16.67
C ALA A 70 1.28 11.47 -17.73
N ASP A 71 1.64 11.33 -19.01
CA ASP A 71 0.62 11.09 -20.05
C ASP A 71 0.14 9.64 -20.01
N LEU A 72 -1.14 9.45 -19.69
CA LEU A 72 -1.76 8.11 -19.59
C LEU A 72 -1.60 7.30 -20.89
N LYS A 73 -1.72 7.95 -22.05
CA LYS A 73 -1.62 7.26 -23.35
C LYS A 73 -0.20 6.78 -23.59
N ALA A 74 0.80 7.64 -23.42
CA ALA A 74 2.21 7.25 -23.53
C ALA A 74 2.59 6.15 -22.54
N TYR A 75 2.12 6.24 -21.28
CA TYR A 75 2.41 5.24 -20.28
C TYR A 75 1.82 3.86 -20.65
N THR A 76 0.55 3.83 -21.03
CA THR A 76 -0.13 2.57 -21.41
C THR A 76 0.38 1.97 -22.72
N ALA A 77 0.92 2.79 -23.64
CA ALA A 77 1.52 2.34 -24.89
C ALA A 77 2.78 1.47 -24.70
N CYS A 78 3.37 1.48 -23.50
CA CYS A 78 4.51 0.63 -23.18
C CYS A 78 4.14 -0.86 -23.06
N PHE A 79 2.85 -1.18 -22.88
CA PHE A 79 2.36 -2.52 -22.53
C PHE A 79 1.46 -3.12 -23.62
N ASP A 80 1.45 -4.45 -23.73
CA ASP A 80 0.64 -5.21 -24.68
C ASP A 80 -0.77 -5.49 -24.15
N SER A 81 -0.89 -5.65 -22.83
CA SER A 81 -2.14 -5.75 -22.11
C SER A 81 -2.10 -4.97 -20.81
N LEU A 82 -3.27 -4.60 -20.31
CA LEU A 82 -3.40 -3.96 -19.01
C LEU A 82 -4.70 -4.37 -18.35
N SER A 83 -4.70 -4.38 -17.02
CA SER A 83 -5.89 -4.67 -16.23
C SER A 83 -6.19 -3.52 -15.28
N ILE A 84 -7.12 -2.64 -15.68
CA ILE A 84 -7.58 -1.53 -14.83
C ILE A 84 -8.48 -2.10 -13.75
N CYS A 85 -8.26 -1.68 -12.51
CA CYS A 85 -9.18 -1.97 -11.43
C CYS A 85 -10.10 -0.77 -11.21
N LEU A 86 -11.35 -0.87 -11.65
CA LEU A 86 -12.37 0.10 -11.23
C LEU A 86 -12.83 -0.16 -9.77
N ALA A 87 -12.44 -1.33 -9.21
CA ALA A 87 -12.82 -1.89 -7.90
C ALA A 87 -12.38 -1.18 -6.67
N LYS A 88 -11.27 -0.47 -6.76
CA LYS A 88 -10.76 0.20 -5.59
C LYS A 88 -11.65 1.41 -5.23
N GLY A 89 -12.71 1.64 -6.05
CA GLY A 89 -14.08 1.99 -5.66
C GLY A 89 -15.22 1.32 -6.51
N ASN A 90 -15.26 -0.03 -6.65
CA ASN A 90 -16.28 -0.99 -7.24
C ASN A 90 -15.96 -1.79 -8.56
N PRO A 91 -15.97 -3.16 -8.60
CA PRO A 91 -15.01 -3.99 -9.38
C PRO A 91 -15.26 -4.24 -10.87
N TRP A 92 -14.29 -3.85 -11.72
CA TRP A 92 -14.24 -4.20 -13.15
C TRP A 92 -12.81 -4.25 -13.69
N LYS A 93 -12.51 -5.27 -14.53
CA LYS A 93 -11.31 -5.38 -15.39
C LYS A 93 -11.75 -5.36 -16.86
N GLN A 94 -11.14 -4.50 -17.68
CA GLN A 94 -11.35 -4.50 -19.14
C GLN A 94 -10.04 -4.91 -19.82
N ALA A 95 -10.06 -6.05 -20.52
CA ALA A 95 -9.08 -6.40 -21.55
C ALA A 95 -9.87 -6.80 -22.81
N ILE A 96 -9.66 -6.09 -23.92
CA ILE A 96 -10.46 -6.22 -25.15
C ILE A 96 -9.91 -7.35 -26.05
N HIS A 97 -9.49 -8.47 -25.48
CA HIS A 97 -9.14 -9.65 -26.27
C HIS A 97 -10.29 -10.67 -26.25
N ARG A 98 -10.68 -11.16 -27.43
CA ARG A 98 -11.68 -12.25 -27.58
C ARG A 98 -11.41 -13.45 -26.67
N ALA A 99 -10.14 -13.84 -26.50
CA ALA A 99 -9.74 -14.90 -25.56
C ALA A 99 -10.09 -14.55 -24.10
N CYS A 100 -9.81 -13.31 -23.65
CA CYS A 100 -10.17 -12.85 -22.32
C CYS A 100 -11.68 -12.88 -22.07
N GLN A 101 -12.51 -12.59 -23.08
CA GLN A 101 -13.97 -12.67 -22.95
C GLN A 101 -14.45 -14.11 -22.75
N MET A 102 -13.82 -15.08 -23.42
CA MET A 102 -14.11 -16.51 -23.25
C MET A 102 -13.73 -16.97 -21.85
N PHE A 103 -12.50 -16.67 -21.40
CA PHE A 103 -12.06 -17.00 -20.04
C PHE A 103 -12.93 -16.33 -18.98
N ARG A 104 -13.28 -15.04 -19.15
CA ARG A 104 -14.21 -14.34 -18.25
C ARG A 104 -15.56 -15.06 -18.16
N LYS A 105 -16.08 -15.59 -19.26
CA LYS A 105 -17.32 -16.36 -19.26
C LYS A 105 -17.16 -17.71 -18.56
N MET A 106 -16.06 -18.42 -18.83
CA MET A 106 -15.74 -19.70 -18.18
C MET A 106 -15.62 -19.57 -16.66
N PHE A 107 -14.95 -18.52 -16.18
CA PHE A 107 -14.79 -18.24 -14.75
C PHE A 107 -16.02 -17.56 -14.10
N GLY A 108 -17.14 -17.41 -14.83
CA GLY A 108 -18.37 -16.84 -14.28
C GLY A 108 -18.41 -15.30 -14.18
N GLY A 109 -17.40 -14.57 -14.66
CA GLY A 109 -17.36 -13.09 -14.66
C GLY A 109 -18.27 -12.41 -15.70
N GLY A 110 -19.26 -13.14 -16.24
CA GLY A 110 -20.19 -12.69 -17.26
C GLY A 110 -21.40 -11.94 -16.72
N THR A 111 -21.27 -10.67 -16.32
CA THR A 111 -22.42 -9.88 -15.81
C THR A 111 -23.36 -9.41 -16.93
N ARG A 112 -24.67 -9.28 -16.64
CA ARG A 112 -25.69 -8.91 -17.63
C ARG A 112 -25.79 -7.40 -17.91
N GLN A 113 -25.76 -6.55 -16.88
CA GLN A 113 -26.01 -5.10 -17.01
C GLN A 113 -24.95 -4.28 -16.24
N PRO A 114 -23.70 -4.24 -16.71
CA PRO A 114 -22.61 -3.61 -15.97
C PRO A 114 -22.52 -2.09 -16.11
N GLY A 115 -23.26 -1.50 -17.06
CA GLY A 115 -23.08 -0.12 -17.49
C GLY A 115 -23.14 0.90 -16.35
N MET A 116 -24.08 0.72 -15.41
CA MET A 116 -24.23 1.64 -14.27
C MET A 116 -22.99 1.65 -13.36
N MET A 117 -22.40 0.48 -13.10
CA MET A 117 -21.20 0.39 -12.26
C MET A 117 -19.98 1.02 -12.95
N VAL A 118 -19.86 0.81 -14.25
CA VAL A 118 -18.77 1.40 -15.05
C VAL A 118 -18.91 2.92 -15.12
N ALA A 119 -20.13 3.43 -15.34
CA ALA A 119 -20.41 4.86 -15.34
C ALA A 119 -20.10 5.50 -13.99
N ALA A 120 -20.52 4.90 -12.87
CA ALA A 120 -20.19 5.39 -11.53
C ALA A 120 -18.66 5.48 -11.30
N ALA A 121 -17.90 4.47 -11.72
CA ALA A 121 -16.45 4.51 -11.56
C ALA A 121 -15.78 5.61 -12.40
N LEU A 122 -16.16 5.74 -13.68
CA LEU A 122 -15.50 6.66 -14.63
C LEU A 122 -15.96 8.11 -14.49
N GLU A 123 -17.26 8.34 -14.28
CA GLU A 123 -17.85 9.68 -14.29
C GLU A 123 -17.88 10.30 -12.88
N TYR A 124 -18.01 9.48 -11.84
CA TYR A 124 -18.10 9.98 -10.46
C TYR A 124 -16.79 9.85 -9.70
N THR A 125 -16.17 8.67 -9.66
CA THR A 125 -14.99 8.43 -8.82
C THR A 125 -13.72 9.03 -9.41
N LEU A 126 -13.45 8.76 -10.70
CA LEU A 126 -12.19 9.14 -11.34
C LEU A 126 -11.87 10.65 -11.29
N PRO A 127 -12.81 11.58 -11.55
CA PRO A 127 -12.53 13.01 -11.47
C PRO A 127 -12.19 13.54 -10.06
N ARG A 128 -12.50 12.76 -9.01
CA ARG A 128 -12.28 13.14 -7.61
C ARG A 128 -10.93 12.68 -7.07
N MET A 129 -10.17 11.88 -7.81
CA MET A 129 -8.91 11.29 -7.34
C MET A 129 -7.87 12.33 -6.92
N SER A 130 -7.73 13.40 -7.69
CA SER A 130 -6.80 14.51 -7.36
C SER A 130 -7.14 15.16 -6.01
N ASN A 131 -8.43 15.32 -5.72
CA ASN A 131 -8.88 15.85 -4.42
C ASN A 131 -8.56 14.87 -3.29
N VAL A 132 -8.68 13.57 -3.53
CA VAL A 132 -8.30 12.53 -2.56
C VAL A 132 -6.80 12.58 -2.27
N HIS A 133 -5.95 12.75 -3.29
CA HIS A 133 -4.50 12.91 -3.10
C HIS A 133 -4.15 14.16 -2.31
N ALA A 134 -4.77 15.30 -2.64
CA ALA A 134 -4.59 16.54 -1.90
C ALA A 134 -5.03 16.39 -0.43
N PHE A 135 -6.11 15.67 -0.19
CA PHE A 135 -6.63 15.42 1.15
C PHE A 135 -5.75 14.47 1.96
N ALA A 136 -5.22 13.41 1.33
CA ALA A 136 -4.23 12.53 1.94
C ALA A 136 -2.96 13.30 2.33
N LYS A 137 -2.43 14.14 1.43
CA LYS A 137 -1.25 14.98 1.70
C LYS A 137 -1.48 15.99 2.83
N LYS A 138 -2.64 16.66 2.84
CA LYS A 138 -3.04 17.56 3.94
C LYS A 138 -3.12 16.82 5.28
N THR A 139 -3.65 15.59 5.27
CA THR A 139 -3.74 14.78 6.48
C THR A 139 -2.36 14.29 6.93
N ALA A 140 -1.49 13.92 6.00
CA ALA A 140 -0.11 13.56 6.30
C ALA A 140 0.62 14.69 7.03
N ALA A 141 0.50 15.94 6.57
CA ALA A 141 1.11 17.08 7.26
C ALA A 141 0.65 17.20 8.72
N LYS A 142 -0.66 17.03 8.99
CA LYS A 142 -1.19 17.02 10.37
C LYS A 142 -0.62 15.88 11.21
N ILE A 143 -0.45 14.70 10.62
CA ILE A 143 0.09 13.52 11.32
C ILE A 143 1.58 13.70 11.61
N GLU A 144 2.31 14.32 10.69
CA GLU A 144 3.73 14.66 10.87
C GLU A 144 3.93 15.67 12.00
N GLU A 145 3.05 16.67 12.12
CA GLU A 145 3.03 17.62 13.25
C GLU A 145 2.84 16.94 14.61
N LEU A 146 2.22 15.76 14.66
CA LEU A 146 2.09 14.95 15.88
C LEU A 146 3.36 14.14 16.21
N GLY A 147 4.39 14.18 15.36
CA GLY A 147 5.66 13.46 15.55
C GLY A 147 5.72 12.07 14.93
N TYR A 148 4.71 11.65 14.17
CA TYR A 148 4.77 10.39 13.42
C TYR A 148 5.70 10.51 12.22
N LYS A 149 6.43 9.44 11.93
CA LYS A 149 7.24 9.29 10.73
C LYS A 149 6.53 8.43 9.70
N PHE A 150 6.88 8.63 8.43
CA PHE A 150 6.36 7.83 7.32
C PHE A 150 7.41 6.86 6.82
N ALA A 151 6.99 5.61 6.58
CA ALA A 151 7.85 4.59 6.00
C ALA A 151 8.12 4.86 4.50
N LEU A 152 7.21 5.55 3.83
CA LEU A 152 7.28 5.91 2.41
C LEU A 152 6.80 7.36 2.19
N PRO A 153 7.31 8.07 1.16
CA PRO A 153 6.79 9.37 0.77
C PRO A 153 5.30 9.31 0.42
N VAL A 154 4.52 10.29 0.90
CA VAL A 154 3.08 10.39 0.60
C VAL A 154 2.90 11.06 -0.77
N GLN A 155 2.75 10.24 -1.82
CA GLN A 155 2.64 10.70 -3.20
C GLN A 155 1.20 10.70 -3.75
N THR A 156 0.38 9.74 -3.33
CA THR A 156 -0.97 9.52 -3.89
C THR A 156 -2.03 9.51 -2.78
N ASN A 157 -2.81 8.43 -2.63
CA ASN A 157 -3.89 8.30 -1.67
C ASN A 157 -3.54 7.48 -0.42
N MET A 158 -2.26 7.11 -0.23
CA MET A 158 -1.84 6.27 0.89
C MET A 158 -0.84 6.98 1.79
N ILE A 159 -1.01 6.79 3.10
CA ILE A 159 -0.03 7.13 4.12
C ILE A 159 0.40 5.82 4.77
N VAL A 160 1.70 5.60 4.91
CA VAL A 160 2.25 4.43 5.60
C VAL A 160 3.06 4.94 6.77
N LEU A 161 2.53 4.77 7.98
CA LEU A 161 3.21 5.16 9.22
C LEU A 161 4.34 4.19 9.52
N ASP A 162 5.48 4.72 9.92
CA ASP A 162 6.54 3.94 10.55
C ASP A 162 6.24 3.84 12.05
N LEU A 163 5.41 2.86 12.40
CA LEU A 163 5.00 2.62 13.79
C LEU A 163 6.17 2.20 14.69
N ALA A 164 7.20 1.56 14.11
CA ALA A 164 8.38 1.15 14.85
C ALA A 164 9.22 2.38 15.26
N ALA A 165 9.32 3.39 14.39
CA ALA A 165 10.05 4.62 14.71
C ALA A 165 9.43 5.47 15.83
N VAL A 166 8.21 5.17 16.25
CA VAL A 166 7.49 5.82 17.36
C VAL A 166 7.16 4.87 18.51
N ASP A 167 7.74 3.66 18.50
CA ASP A 167 7.54 2.62 19.53
C ASP A 167 6.07 2.24 19.78
N ILE A 168 5.21 2.34 18.76
CA ILE A 168 3.80 1.96 18.84
C ILE A 168 3.60 0.56 18.25
N PRO A 169 3.10 -0.42 19.05
CA PRO A 169 2.76 -1.73 18.50
C PRO A 169 1.63 -1.66 17.46
N ALA A 170 1.73 -2.47 16.40
CA ALA A 170 0.72 -2.55 15.34
C ALA A 170 -0.71 -2.81 15.85
N ALA A 171 -0.85 -3.71 16.84
CA ALA A 171 -2.13 -4.01 17.47
C ALA A 171 -2.69 -2.80 18.25
N ALA A 172 -1.82 -2.07 18.97
CA ALA A 172 -2.16 -0.85 19.68
C ALA A 172 -2.81 0.18 18.78
N PHE A 173 -2.16 0.41 17.65
CA PHE A 173 -2.58 1.38 16.65
C PHE A 173 -3.96 1.04 16.12
N ALA A 174 -4.17 -0.21 15.70
CA ALA A 174 -5.46 -0.66 15.16
C ALA A 174 -6.59 -0.58 16.21
N ASP A 175 -6.35 -1.08 17.42
CA ASP A 175 -7.36 -1.10 18.48
C ASP A 175 -7.74 0.31 18.95
N TYR A 176 -6.76 1.20 19.07
CA TYR A 176 -7.02 2.57 19.51
C TYR A 176 -7.77 3.36 18.44
N CYS A 177 -7.40 3.24 17.17
CA CYS A 177 -8.17 3.81 16.06
C CYS A 177 -9.62 3.27 16.04
N ALA A 178 -9.81 1.97 16.29
CA ALA A 178 -11.15 1.36 16.34
C ALA A 178 -12.04 1.96 17.44
N LYS A 179 -11.48 2.31 18.61
CA LYS A 179 -12.21 3.02 19.68
C LYS A 179 -12.73 4.39 19.23
N HIS A 180 -12.03 5.04 18.31
CA HIS A 180 -12.44 6.29 17.68
C HIS A 180 -13.31 6.08 16.42
N ARG A 181 -13.78 4.85 16.17
CA ARG A 181 -14.54 4.44 14.99
C ARG A 181 -13.79 4.62 13.67
N VAL A 182 -12.47 4.51 13.71
CA VAL A 182 -11.60 4.57 12.53
C VAL A 182 -11.01 3.19 12.27
N SER A 183 -11.27 2.64 11.09
CA SER A 183 -10.67 1.38 10.65
C SER A 183 -9.35 1.63 9.93
N VAL A 184 -8.29 0.95 10.36
CA VAL A 184 -6.94 1.08 9.82
C VAL A 184 -6.31 -0.30 9.61
N PHE A 185 -5.32 -0.40 8.74
CA PHE A 185 -4.52 -1.62 8.66
C PHE A 185 -3.50 -1.63 9.82
N PRO A 186 -3.32 -2.76 10.52
CA PRO A 186 -2.38 -2.85 11.64
C PRO A 186 -0.93 -2.51 11.27
N ASN A 187 -0.55 -2.67 10.01
CA ASN A 187 0.80 -2.34 9.51
C ASN A 187 1.03 -0.82 9.31
N GLY A 188 0.20 0.06 9.85
CA GLY A 188 0.34 1.51 9.72
C GLY A 188 -0.11 2.08 8.38
N ARG A 189 -0.69 1.27 7.49
CA ARG A 189 -1.20 1.74 6.20
C ARG A 189 -2.59 2.35 6.36
N ILE A 190 -2.73 3.59 5.90
CA ILE A 190 -3.97 4.36 5.86
C ILE A 190 -4.25 4.69 4.39
N VAL A 191 -5.45 4.36 3.92
CA VAL A 191 -5.83 4.53 2.51
C VAL A 191 -7.00 5.49 2.41
N PHE A 192 -6.82 6.57 1.66
CA PHE A 192 -7.85 7.57 1.39
C PHE A 192 -8.64 7.18 0.15
N HIS A 193 -9.94 7.45 0.18
CA HIS A 193 -10.86 7.29 -0.93
C HIS A 193 -11.88 8.43 -0.90
N HIS A 194 -12.70 8.53 -1.96
CA HIS A 194 -13.61 9.66 -2.17
C HIS A 194 -14.71 9.82 -1.10
N GLN A 195 -14.89 8.86 -0.19
CA GLN A 195 -15.89 8.91 0.89
C GLN A 195 -15.26 9.27 2.24
N VAL A 196 -13.93 9.44 2.31
CA VAL A 196 -13.28 9.89 3.54
C VAL A 196 -13.63 11.36 3.75
N THR A 197 -14.17 11.67 4.92
CA THR A 197 -14.62 13.01 5.30
C THR A 197 -13.63 13.68 6.26
N ASP A 198 -13.76 15.00 6.44
CA ASP A 198 -13.02 15.73 7.46
C ASP A 198 -13.28 15.16 8.87
N ASP A 199 -14.52 14.75 9.17
CA ASP A 199 -14.85 14.13 10.47
C ASP A 199 -14.07 12.83 10.69
N GLY A 200 -13.94 11.99 9.66
CA GLY A 200 -13.14 10.76 9.72
C GLY A 200 -11.66 11.05 9.96
N VAL A 201 -11.13 12.09 9.30
CA VAL A 201 -9.74 12.54 9.51
C VAL A 201 -9.54 13.14 10.89
N ASN A 202 -10.49 13.93 11.39
CA ASN A 202 -10.41 14.52 12.73
C ASN A 202 -10.45 13.42 13.81
N ALA A 203 -11.29 12.39 13.63
CA ALA A 203 -11.30 11.23 14.50
C ALA A 203 -9.97 10.45 14.47
N LEU A 204 -9.38 10.29 13.28
CA LEU A 204 -8.05 9.67 13.13
C LEU A 204 -6.98 10.47 13.85
N VAL A 205 -6.91 11.78 13.63
CA VAL A 205 -5.94 12.68 14.28
C VAL A 205 -6.10 12.63 15.79
N ALA A 206 -7.33 12.70 16.31
CA ALA A 206 -7.59 12.58 17.75
C ALA A 206 -7.11 11.23 18.33
N ALA A 207 -7.31 10.13 17.61
CA ALA A 207 -6.82 8.81 18.01
C ALA A 207 -5.28 8.79 18.07
N LEU A 208 -4.62 9.36 17.06
CA LEU A 208 -3.16 9.41 16.96
C LEU A 208 -2.53 10.31 18.03
N THR A 209 -3.14 11.45 18.34
CA THR A 209 -2.72 12.34 19.44
C THR A 209 -2.77 11.60 20.78
N GLY A 210 -3.87 10.91 21.07
CA GLY A 210 -4.01 10.16 22.32
C GLY A 210 -2.97 9.03 22.45
N LEU A 211 -2.63 8.35 21.35
CA LEU A 211 -1.58 7.31 21.36
C LEU A 211 -0.21 7.88 21.74
N VAL A 212 0.17 9.04 21.19
CA VAL A 212 1.45 9.69 21.50
C VAL A 212 1.50 10.14 22.96
N GLU A 213 0.41 10.74 23.46
CA GLU A 213 0.31 11.16 24.87
C GLU A 213 0.42 9.98 25.84
N ILE A 214 -0.25 8.86 25.55
CA ILE A 214 -0.14 7.65 26.36
C ILE A 214 1.28 7.09 26.34
N GLY A 215 1.91 7.00 25.17
CA GLY A 215 3.29 6.53 25.05
C GLY A 215 4.26 7.39 25.86
N MET A 216 4.12 8.72 25.78
CA MET A 216 4.95 9.66 26.54
C MET A 216 4.71 9.56 28.05
N LEU A 217 3.45 9.39 28.49
CA LEU A 217 3.12 9.20 29.91
C LEU A 217 3.70 7.91 30.48
N VAL A 218 3.60 6.80 29.74
CA VAL A 218 4.17 5.50 30.15
C VAL A 218 5.69 5.61 30.28
N LEU A 219 6.36 6.25 29.30
CA LEU A 219 7.80 6.48 29.35
C LEU A 219 8.19 7.36 30.55
N PHE A 220 7.44 8.44 30.81
CA PHE A 220 7.68 9.31 31.96
C PHE A 220 7.55 8.56 33.30
N LEU A 221 6.51 7.74 33.46
CA LEU A 221 6.32 6.92 34.66
C LEU A 221 7.42 5.86 34.82
N ALA A 222 7.87 5.24 33.73
CA ALA A 222 8.97 4.29 33.74
C ALA A 222 10.30 4.96 34.16
N LEU A 223 10.60 6.15 33.63
CA LEU A 223 11.80 6.92 33.98
C LEU A 223 11.78 7.39 35.44
N ARG A 224 10.63 7.81 35.97
CA ARG A 224 10.49 8.23 37.37
C ARG A 224 10.71 7.09 38.36
N ARG A 225 10.28 5.87 38.01
CA ARG A 225 10.58 4.66 38.79
C ARG A 225 12.07 4.29 38.77
N PHE A 226 12.79 4.61 37.70
CA PHE A 226 14.24 4.38 37.62
C PHE A 226 15.07 5.33 38.50
N THR A 227 14.53 6.51 38.84
CA THR A 227 15.23 7.48 39.70
C THR A 227 14.99 7.25 41.19
N GLU A 228 14.04 6.40 41.58
CA GLU A 228 13.60 6.26 42.98
C GLU A 228 14.01 4.96 43.69
N ASP A 229 14.57 3.91 43.06
CA ASP A 229 15.05 2.73 43.81
C ASP A 229 16.13 1.84 43.13
N THR A 230 17.03 1.31 43.99
CA THR A 230 18.20 0.41 43.79
C THR A 230 17.88 -1.02 43.28
N PRO A 231 18.88 -1.90 42.97
CA PRO A 231 18.75 -2.94 41.96
C PRO A 231 18.08 -4.22 42.47
N GLU A 232 16.85 -4.47 42.04
CA GLU A 232 16.32 -5.83 41.94
C GLU A 232 15.68 -6.05 40.56
N VAL A 233 16.00 -7.19 39.98
CA VAL A 233 15.65 -7.62 38.63
C VAL A 233 14.13 -7.69 38.47
N ILE A 234 13.54 -6.81 37.66
CA ILE A 234 12.12 -6.93 37.28
C ILE A 234 11.96 -6.73 35.77
N ARG A 235 11.49 -7.79 35.10
CA ARG A 235 11.11 -7.83 33.68
C ARG A 235 9.98 -6.83 33.42
N VAL A 236 10.09 -6.05 32.36
CA VAL A 236 8.98 -5.26 31.81
C VAL A 236 8.28 -6.08 30.72
N PRO A 237 7.04 -6.56 30.91
CA PRO A 237 6.18 -6.88 29.78
C PRO A 237 5.09 -5.82 29.71
N PHE A 238 5.38 -4.71 29.03
CA PHE A 238 4.36 -3.72 28.70
C PHE A 238 3.78 -4.10 27.33
N TRP A 239 2.54 -4.63 27.32
CA TRP A 239 1.64 -4.98 26.18
C TRP A 239 0.97 -6.37 26.19
N ALA A 240 0.93 -7.12 27.30
CA ALA A 240 0.29 -8.45 27.32
C ALA A 240 -1.08 -8.55 28.04
N ASP A 241 -1.43 -7.65 28.97
CA ASP A 241 -2.47 -7.98 29.97
C ASP A 241 -3.83 -7.26 29.82
N THR A 242 -4.27 -6.97 28.60
CA THR A 242 -5.70 -6.67 28.34
C THR A 242 -6.36 -7.60 27.31
N TYR A 243 -5.73 -8.72 26.97
CA TYR A 243 -6.38 -9.82 26.27
C TYR A 243 -7.27 -10.63 27.24
N SER A 244 -8.47 -10.12 27.55
CA SER A 244 -9.56 -10.99 27.95
C SER A 244 -10.22 -11.52 26.67
N ALA A 245 -9.94 -12.77 26.36
CA ALA A 245 -10.64 -13.54 25.35
C ALA A 245 -12.16 -13.51 25.64
N HIS A 246 -12.93 -12.88 24.76
CA HIS A 246 -14.32 -13.26 24.56
C HIS A 246 -14.36 -14.31 23.45
N THR A 247 -14.06 -15.55 23.83
CA THR A 247 -14.58 -16.73 23.16
C THR A 247 -16.11 -16.72 23.30
N PHE A 248 -16.83 -16.41 22.23
CA PHE A 248 -18.18 -16.90 22.06
C PHE A 248 -18.06 -18.35 21.56
N ALA A 249 -18.31 -19.28 22.45
CA ALA A 249 -18.65 -20.66 22.14
C ALA A 249 -20.15 -20.83 22.42
N ASP A 250 -20.88 -21.24 21.38
CA ASP A 250 -22.10 -22.06 21.32
C ASP A 250 -23.07 -22.06 22.52
N GLU A 251 -24.28 -21.55 22.25
CA GLU A 251 -25.56 -22.27 22.42
C GLU A 251 -26.45 -22.04 21.18
#